data_AF-A0A1H3ZS88-F1
#
_entry.id   AF-A0A1H3ZS88-F1
#
_cell.length_a   1.000
_cell.length_b   1.000
_cell.length_c   1.000
_cell.angle_alpha   90.00
_cell.angle_beta   90.00
_cell.angle_gamma   90.00
#
_symmetry.space_group_name_H-M   'P 1'
#
loop_
_entity.id
_entity.type
_entity.pdbx_description
1 polymer ?
#
loop_
_entity_poly.entity_id
_entity_poly.type
_entity_poly.pdbx_seq_one_letter_code
_entity_poly.pdbx_strand_id
1 'polypeptide(L)' 'MSEAKKTRKKKKKDSQLVIRINSEERDHFVSLCDELDTSAAREIRRFIKGFLASNKTTD' A
#
# COMPACT_ATOMS: atom_id res chain seq x y z
N MET A 1 -6.32 22.37 37.69
CA MET A 1 -6.74 21.00 37.34
C MET A 1 -7.22 21.00 35.90
N SER A 2 -6.84 19.95 35.14
CA SER A 2 -7.36 19.52 33.81
C SER A 2 -7.27 20.54 32.64
N GLU A 3 -6.69 20.26 31.47
CA GLU A 3 -6.47 18.98 30.81
C GLU A 3 -5.40 19.16 29.71
N ALA A 4 -4.33 18.37 29.77
CA ALA A 4 -3.35 18.30 28.69
C ALA A 4 -3.98 17.52 27.52
N LYS A 5 -4.50 18.26 26.54
CA LYS A 5 -4.99 17.71 25.27
C LYS A 5 -3.79 17.16 24.47
N LYS A 6 -3.40 15.92 24.78
CA LYS A 6 -2.46 15.12 23.98
C LYS A 6 -3.01 15.03 22.56
N THR A 7 -2.49 15.88 21.67
CA THR A 7 -2.67 15.78 20.24
C THR A 7 -2.02 14.47 19.80
N ARG A 8 -2.83 13.40 19.77
CA ARG A 8 -2.48 12.18 19.06
C ARG A 8 -2.29 12.59 17.61
N LYS A 9 -1.03 12.82 17.20
CA LYS A 9 -0.64 12.96 15.79
C LYS A 9 -1.23 11.75 15.08
N LYS A 10 -2.38 11.91 14.43
CA LYS A 10 -2.91 10.94 13.47
C LYS A 10 -1.76 10.73 12.49
N LYS A 11 -1.11 9.57 12.54
CA LYS A 11 -0.14 9.15 11.53
C LYS A 11 -0.88 9.32 10.20
N LYS A 12 -0.58 10.39 9.46
CA LYS A 12 -1.16 10.63 8.13
C LYS A 12 -0.81 9.39 7.32
N LYS A 13 -1.79 8.56 7.02
CA LYS A 13 -1.61 7.33 6.24
C LYS A 13 -1.60 7.65 4.74
N ASP A 14 -1.31 8.90 4.37
CA ASP A 14 -1.91 9.51 3.20
C ASP A 14 -0.85 9.98 2.20
N SER A 15 0.31 9.31 2.16
CA SER A 15 1.21 9.41 1.01
C SER A 15 0.64 8.52 -0.09
N GLN A 16 -0.07 9.15 -1.05
CA GLN A 16 -0.58 8.48 -2.24
C GLN A 16 0.58 8.17 -3.19
N LEU A 17 0.70 6.91 -3.63
CA LEU A 17 1.63 6.48 -4.66
C LEU A 17 0.87 6.39 -5.98
N VAL A 18 1.19 7.27 -6.93
CA VAL A 18 0.62 7.22 -8.29
C VAL A 18 1.60 6.48 -9.18
N ILE A 19 1.17 5.33 -9.70
CA ILE A 19 1.96 4.50 -10.62
C ILE A 19 1.32 4.61 -11.99
N ARG A 20 2.13 4.86 -13.02
CA ARG A 20 1.70 4.80 -14.43
C ARG A 20 2.16 3.46 -15.00
N ILE A 21 1.21 2.70 -15.51
CA ILE A 21 1.41 1.42 -16.20
C ILE A 21 0.54 1.41 -17.46
N ASN A 22 0.72 0.43 -18.34
CA ASN A 22 -0.14 0.29 -19.50
C ASN A 22 -1.59 -0.02 -19.06
N SER A 23 -2.57 0.42 -19.85
CA SER A 23 -3.99 0.21 -19.54
C SER A 23 -4.35 -1.27 -19.56
N GLU A 24 -3.80 -2.04 -20.50
CA GLU A 24 -4.01 -3.49 -20.57
C GLU A 24 -3.48 -4.21 -19.33
N GLU A 25 -2.26 -3.87 -18.89
CA GLU A 25 -1.66 -4.45 -17.68
C GLU A 25 -2.46 -4.11 -16.42
N ARG A 26 -2.95 -2.86 -16.31
CA ARG A 26 -3.84 -2.44 -15.22
C ARG A 26 -5.10 -3.28 -15.20
N ASP A 27 -5.76 -3.44 -16.34
CA ASP A 27 -7.05 -4.11 -16.42
C ASP A 27 -6.91 -5.61 -16.12
N HIS A 28 -5.83 -6.24 -16.59
CA HIS A 28 -5.46 -7.60 -16.20
C HIS A 28 -5.18 -7.72 -14.69
N PHE A 29 -4.42 -6.78 -14.12
CA PHE A 29 -4.11 -6.79 -12.69
C PHE A 29 -5.35 -6.62 -11.82
N VAL A 30 -6.24 -5.69 -12.17
CA VAL A 30 -7.49 -5.46 -11.43
C VAL A 30 -8.42 -6.67 -11.55
N SER A 31 -8.59 -7.23 -12.75
CA SER A 31 -9.41 -8.43 -12.96
C SER A 31 -8.92 -9.60 -12.10
N LEU A 32 -7.61 -9.82 -12.06
CA LEU A 32 -7.01 -10.87 -11.23
C LEU A 32 -7.18 -10.59 -9.73
N CYS A 33 -7.13 -9.32 -9.31
CA CYS A 33 -7.41 -8.96 -7.92
C CYS A 33 -8.86 -9.30 -7.54
N ASP A 34 -9.82 -9.01 -8.42
CA ASP A 34 -11.24 -9.29 -8.22
C ASP A 34 -11.51 -10.80 -8.15
N GLU A 35 -10.88 -11.60 -9.01
CA GLU A 35 -10.95 -13.07 -8.96
C GLU A 35 -10.42 -13.66 -7.64
N LEU A 36 -9.39 -13.02 -7.06
CA LEU A 36 -8.78 -13.45 -5.81
C LEU A 36 -9.49 -12.90 -4.55
N ASP A 37 -10.60 -12.19 -4.70
CA ASP A 37 -11.31 -11.49 -3.62
C ASP A 37 -10.36 -10.56 -2.83
N THR A 38 -9.52 -9.83 -3.59
CA THR A 38 -8.50 -8.90 -3.10
C THR A 38 -8.64 -7.53 -3.76
N SER A 39 -8.12 -6.48 -3.11
CA SER A 39 -8.01 -5.18 -3.77
C SER A 39 -6.61 -4.96 -4.34
N ALA A 40 -6.55 -4.31 -5.51
CA ALA A 40 -5.30 -3.84 -6.12
C ALA A 40 -4.39 -3.13 -5.11
N ALA A 41 -4.96 -2.28 -4.25
CA ALA A 41 -4.23 -1.59 -3.19
C ALA A 41 -3.67 -2.55 -2.11
N ARG A 42 -4.36 -3.63 -1.78
CA ARG A 42 -3.89 -4.64 -0.81
C ARG A 42 -2.73 -5.44 -1.40
N GLU A 43 -2.85 -5.87 -2.65
CA GLU A 43 -1.81 -6.63 -3.35
C GLU A 43 -0.55 -5.80 -3.57
N ILE A 44 -0.67 -4.55 -4.05
CA ILE A 44 0.49 -3.65 -4.20
C ILE A 44 1.20 -3.43 -2.86
N ARG A 45 0.46 -3.24 -1.75
CA ARG A 45 1.07 -3.09 -0.43
C ARG A 45 1.76 -4.36 0.06
N ARG A 46 1.17 -5.54 -0.20
CA ARG A 46 1.79 -6.83 0.12
C ARG A 46 3.07 -7.02 -0.67
N PHE A 47 3.02 -6.75 -1.98
CA PHE A 47 4.17 -6.80 -2.87
C PHE A 47 5.29 -5.88 -2.38
N ILE A 48 5.00 -4.60 -2.11
CA ILE A 48 6.00 -3.64 -1.60
C ILE A 48 6.63 -4.14 -0.30
N LYS A 49 5.83 -4.66 0.65
CA LYS A 49 6.37 -5.19 1.91
C LYS A 49 7.26 -6.42 1.69
N GLY A 50 6.83 -7.35 0.84
CA GLY A 50 7.62 -8.54 0.48
C GLY A 50 8.92 -8.15 -0.19
N PHE A 51 8.86 -7.27 -1.19
CA PHE A 51 10.03 -6.76 -1.89
C PHE A 51 11.02 -6.07 -0.96
N LEU A 52 10.54 -5.20 -0.05
CA LEU A 52 11.39 -4.56 0.96
C LEU A 52 11.99 -5.55 1.96
N ALA A 53 11.27 -6.61 2.32
CA ALA A 53 11.80 -7.64 3.21
C ALA A 53 12.91 -8.46 2.53
N SER A 54 12.69 -8.86 1.28
CA SER A 54 13.66 -9.63 0.48
C SER A 54 14.93 -8.85 0.13
N ASN A 55 14.83 -7.53 -0.10
CA ASN A 55 15.98 -6.69 -0.46
C ASN A 55 16.66 -6.01 0.75
N LYS A 56 16.14 -6.20 1.97
CA LYS A 56 16.81 -5.72 3.19
C LYS A 56 17.97 -6.61 3.65
N THR A 57 18.10 -7.80 3.06
CA THR A 57 19.20 -8.75 3.31
C THR A 57 20.18 -8.78 2.13
N THR A 58 20.50 -7.60 1.60
CA THR A 58 21.71 -7.40 0.80
C THR A 58 22.54 -6.38 1.58
N ASP A 59 23.17 -6.88 2.64
CA ASP A 59 24.41 -6.33 3.18
C ASP A 59 25.56 -7.06 2.48
#